data_AF-A0A7Y2ZH17-F1
#
_entry.id   AF-A0A7Y2ZH17-F1
#
_cell.length_a   1.000
_cell.length_b   1.000
_cell.length_c   1.000
_cell.angle_alpha   90.00
_cell.angle_beta   90.00
_cell.angle_gamma   90.00
#
_symmetry.space_group_name_H-M   'P 1'
#
loop_
_entity.id
_entity.type
_entity.pdbx_description
1 polymer ?
#
loop_
_entity_poly.entity_id
_entity_poly.type
_entity_poly.pdbx_seq_one_letter_code
_entity_poly.pdbx_strand_id
1 'polypeptide(L)'
;MTRVLPRRDRTLLLEEFDRLWERRVHRDGLRAARAWYRRETLAFATRWPLERFRRTTTTMGEGMMDGIRQLRHTVRGLARVPGFTAVAVATLAIGIGANAVIFGIVDRALLRSLPLPESDRVVQVFEGWFTNLATVEILQGGLTTVTAIGAANDAGGRTLEPADGPARRVTVAEVSPEYFEALGVVPRLGRLFAREESEPGRGGVAVVSAAFWRTALGGTADALDREMVLDGVSHAIVGVLPEGFDFPSARNDVWVPVVMDASNPG
;
A
#
# COMPACT_ATOMS: atom_id res chain seq x y z
N MET A 1 29.12 -0.05 -33.51
CA MET A 1 28.43 -1.35 -33.70
C MET A 1 28.01 -1.50 -35.17
N THR A 2 28.85 -2.16 -35.96
CA THR A 2 28.70 -2.38 -37.41
C THR A 2 27.70 -3.50 -37.66
N ARG A 3 26.44 -3.17 -37.99
CA ARG A 3 25.44 -4.18 -38.41
C ARG A 3 25.75 -4.62 -39.85
N VAL A 4 26.33 -5.81 -39.96
CA VAL A 4 26.69 -6.48 -41.21
C VAL A 4 25.41 -6.93 -41.94
N LEU A 5 25.34 -6.70 -43.26
CA LEU A 5 24.24 -7.12 -44.14
C LEU A 5 23.95 -8.64 -44.03
N PRO A 6 22.69 -9.08 -44.21
CA PRO A 6 22.32 -10.50 -44.30
C PRO A 6 23.19 -11.24 -45.33
N ARG A 7 23.61 -12.48 -45.02
CA ARG A 7 24.65 -13.19 -45.79
C ARG A 7 24.32 -13.36 -47.27
N ARG A 8 23.05 -13.56 -47.66
CA ARG A 8 22.64 -13.74 -49.06
C ARG A 8 22.78 -12.48 -49.91
N ASP A 9 22.34 -11.34 -49.39
CA ASP A 9 22.36 -10.07 -50.11
C ASP A 9 23.79 -9.56 -50.31
N ARG A 10 24.67 -9.84 -49.34
CA ARG A 10 26.09 -9.52 -49.45
C ARG A 10 26.76 -10.28 -50.59
N THR A 11 26.44 -11.56 -50.78
CA THR A 11 27.07 -12.36 -51.84
C THR A 11 26.67 -11.87 -53.22
N LEU A 12 25.38 -11.57 -53.43
CA LEU A 12 24.88 -11.07 -54.71
C LEU A 12 25.49 -9.70 -55.07
N LEU A 13 25.57 -8.80 -54.10
CA LEU A 13 26.21 -7.50 -54.31
C LEU A 13 27.69 -7.65 -54.63
N LEU A 14 28.42 -8.49 -53.89
CA LEU A 14 29.85 -8.71 -54.13
C LEU A 14 30.10 -9.30 -55.53
N GLU A 15 29.31 -10.28 -55.96
CA GLU A 15 29.41 -10.87 -57.30
C GLU A 15 29.08 -9.88 -58.42
N GLU A 16 28.17 -8.93 -58.19
CA GLU A 16 27.86 -7.89 -59.16
C GLU A 16 28.94 -6.82 -59.23
N PHE A 17 29.51 -6.42 -58.09
CA PHE A 17 30.63 -5.49 -58.02
C PHE A 17 31.90 -6.05 -58.68
N ASP A 18 32.21 -7.33 -58.48
CA ASP A 18 33.38 -7.97 -59.10
C ASP A 18 33.23 -8.02 -60.63
N ARG A 19 32.04 -8.40 -61.12
CA ARG A 19 31.76 -8.40 -62.57
C ARG A 19 31.86 -7.01 -63.20
N LEU A 20 31.48 -5.96 -62.49
CA LEU A 20 31.60 -4.58 -62.96
C LEU A 20 33.04 -4.08 -62.92
N TRP A 21 33.80 -4.51 -61.91
CA TRP A 21 35.21 -4.21 -61.75
C TRP A 21 36.04 -4.78 -62.89
N GLU A 22 35.93 -6.08 -63.16
CA GLU A 22 36.70 -6.76 -64.22
C GLU A 22 36.45 -6.13 -65.59
N ARG A 23 35.19 -5.89 -65.95
CA ARG A 23 34.82 -5.24 -67.22
C ARG A 23 35.48 -3.88 -67.40
N ARG A 24 35.61 -3.11 -66.32
CA ARG A 24 36.14 -1.75 -66.38
C ARG A 24 37.67 -1.71 -66.32
N VAL A 25 38.30 -2.68 -65.66
CA VAL A 25 39.75 -2.88 -65.72
C VAL A 25 40.19 -3.23 -67.14
N HIS A 26 39.45 -4.11 -67.83
CA HIS A 26 39.75 -4.47 -69.22
C HIS A 26 39.54 -3.33 -70.21
N ARG A 27 38.56 -2.44 -69.98
CA ARG A 27 38.25 -1.34 -70.91
C ARG A 27 39.06 -0.06 -70.66
N ASP A 28 39.18 0.36 -69.41
CA ASP A 28 39.65 1.70 -69.03
C ASP A 28 40.96 1.68 -68.20
N GLY A 29 41.48 0.48 -67.90
CA GLY A 29 42.70 0.27 -67.13
C GLY A 29 42.52 0.42 -65.61
N LEU A 30 43.52 -0.07 -64.86
CA LEU A 30 43.47 -0.22 -63.39
C LEU A 30 43.27 1.10 -62.64
N ARG A 31 43.79 2.22 -63.16
CA ARG A 31 43.67 3.54 -62.49
C ARG A 31 42.25 4.09 -62.57
N ALA A 32 41.58 3.96 -63.72
CA ALA A 32 40.21 4.42 -63.91
C ALA A 32 39.20 3.55 -63.12
N ALA A 33 39.42 2.23 -63.09
CA ALA A 33 38.62 1.31 -62.29
C ALA A 33 38.68 1.66 -60.80
N ARG A 34 39.88 1.91 -60.24
CA ARG A 34 40.06 2.32 -58.83
C ARG A 34 39.33 3.63 -58.49
N ALA A 35 39.42 4.63 -59.37
CA ALA A 35 38.74 5.90 -59.17
C ALA A 35 37.21 5.73 -59.17
N TRP A 36 36.68 4.92 -60.07
CA TRP A 36 35.26 4.61 -60.12
C TRP A 36 34.79 3.86 -58.87
N TYR A 37 35.49 2.81 -58.44
CA TYR A 37 35.10 2.03 -57.26
C TYR A 37 35.03 2.89 -55.99
N ARG A 38 36.00 3.80 -55.81
CA ARG A 38 35.98 4.77 -54.69
C ARG A 38 34.78 5.71 -54.76
N ARG A 39 34.39 6.15 -55.96
CA ARG A 39 33.21 7.01 -56.13
C ARG A 39 31.91 6.26 -55.86
N GLU A 40 31.81 5.03 -56.36
CA GLU A 40 30.59 4.22 -56.26
C GLU A 40 30.33 3.74 -54.82
N THR A 41 31.38 3.34 -54.11
CA THR A 41 31.30 2.97 -52.68
C THR A 41 30.88 4.15 -51.80
N LEU A 42 31.36 5.37 -52.08
CA LEU A 42 30.89 6.59 -51.42
C LEU A 42 29.43 6.92 -51.77
N ALA A 43 29.04 6.76 -53.03
CA ALA A 43 27.65 6.96 -53.47
C ALA A 43 26.70 5.96 -52.81
N PHE A 44 27.13 4.70 -52.66
CA PHE A 44 26.34 3.66 -52.00
C PHE A 44 26.19 3.94 -50.50
N ALA A 45 27.28 4.35 -49.84
CA ALA A 45 27.26 4.71 -48.41
C ALA A 45 26.33 5.90 -48.11
N THR A 46 26.18 6.83 -49.06
CA THR A 46 25.34 8.03 -48.90
C THR A 46 23.90 7.82 -49.36
N ARG A 47 23.63 6.94 -50.33
CA ARG A 47 22.28 6.69 -50.88
C ARG A 47 21.50 5.63 -50.09
N TRP A 48 22.18 4.64 -49.52
CA TRP A 48 21.57 3.53 -48.79
C TRP A 48 20.72 3.91 -47.55
N PRO A 49 21.10 4.92 -46.73
CA PRO A 49 20.29 5.31 -45.57
C PRO A 49 18.95 5.94 -45.96
N LEU A 50 18.86 6.59 -47.12
CA LEU A 50 17.70 7.39 -47.53
C LEU A 50 16.57 6.54 -48.14
N GLU A 51 16.90 5.46 -48.85
CA GLU A 51 15.89 4.60 -49.48
C GLU A 51 15.20 3.66 -48.47
N ARG A 52 15.85 3.33 -47.34
CA ARG A 52 15.26 2.46 -46.30
C ARG A 52 14.36 3.21 -45.32
N PHE A 53 14.61 4.50 -45.08
CA PHE A 53 13.74 5.33 -44.23
C PHE A 53 12.42 5.72 -44.90
N ARG A 54 12.32 5.60 -46.23
CA ARG A 54 11.14 5.99 -46.99
C ARG A 54 10.07 4.88 -47.14
N ARG A 55 10.23 3.73 -46.46
CA ARG A 55 9.28 2.59 -46.54
C ARG A 55 8.68 2.10 -45.22
N THR A 56 8.86 2.82 -44.11
CA THR A 56 8.14 2.55 -42.85
C THR A 56 7.59 3.82 -42.24
N THR A 57 7.04 4.70 -43.07
CA THR A 57 6.01 5.64 -42.62
C THR A 57 4.68 4.93 -42.76
N THR A 58 4.44 3.90 -41.94
CA THR A 58 3.07 3.42 -41.72
C THR A 58 2.34 4.58 -41.05
N THR A 59 1.39 5.15 -41.77
CA THR A 59 0.50 6.18 -41.29
C THR A 59 -0.10 5.71 -39.97
N MET A 60 -0.02 6.50 -38.88
CA MET A 60 -0.51 6.11 -37.54
C MET A 60 -1.94 5.53 -37.54
N GLY A 61 -2.78 5.90 -38.53
CA GLY A 61 -4.12 5.35 -38.73
C GLY A 61 -4.18 3.93 -39.32
N GLU A 62 -3.21 3.50 -40.12
CA GLU A 62 -3.18 2.16 -40.74
C GLU A 62 -2.69 1.09 -39.74
N GLY A 63 -1.69 1.43 -38.92
CA GLY A 63 -1.19 0.54 -37.87
C GLY A 63 -2.23 0.23 -36.78
N MET A 64 -3.09 1.20 -36.45
CA MET A 64 -4.18 1.01 -35.48
C MET A 64 -5.24 0.03 -36.01
N MET A 65 -5.62 0.16 -37.29
CA MET A 65 -6.59 -0.74 -37.93
C MET A 65 -6.05 -2.15 -38.09
N ASP A 66 -4.75 -2.30 -38.33
CA ASP A 66 -4.09 -3.60 -38.39
C ASP A 66 -3.98 -4.25 -37.01
N GLY A 67 -3.71 -3.47 -35.95
CA GLY A 67 -3.72 -3.94 -34.57
C GLY A 67 -5.08 -4.48 -34.14
N ILE A 68 -6.17 -3.76 -34.44
CA ILE A 68 -7.55 -4.20 -34.15
C ILE A 68 -7.88 -5.49 -34.92
N ARG A 69 -7.46 -5.59 -36.18
CA ARG A 69 -7.71 -6.77 -37.02
C ARG A 69 -6.95 -7.99 -36.49
N GLN A 70 -5.70 -7.81 -36.06
CA GLN A 70 -4.88 -8.85 -35.42
C GLN A 70 -5.47 -9.28 -34.09
N LEU A 71 -5.88 -8.34 -33.23
CA LEU A 71 -6.54 -8.64 -31.96
C LEU A 71 -7.81 -9.49 -32.17
N ARG A 72 -8.68 -9.08 -33.10
CA ARG A 72 -9.89 -9.84 -33.45
C ARG A 72 -9.56 -11.24 -33.96
N HIS A 73 -8.51 -11.37 -34.77
CA HIS A 73 -8.08 -12.68 -35.30
C HIS A 73 -7.59 -13.61 -34.19
N THR A 74 -6.76 -13.09 -33.27
CA THR A 74 -6.24 -13.83 -32.12
C THR A 74 -7.35 -14.25 -31.16
N VAL A 75 -8.29 -13.34 -30.83
CA VAL A 75 -9.47 -13.66 -29.99
C VAL A 75 -10.32 -14.75 -30.63
N ARG A 76 -10.52 -14.70 -31.96
CA ARG A 76 -11.27 -15.76 -32.66
C ARG A 76 -10.50 -17.08 -32.71
N GLY A 77 -9.17 -17.04 -32.71
CA GLY A 77 -8.33 -18.23 -32.55
C GLY A 77 -8.46 -18.87 -31.16
N LEU A 78 -8.42 -18.04 -30.11
CA LEU A 78 -8.63 -18.46 -28.71
C LEU A 78 -10.03 -19.07 -28.49
N ALA A 79 -11.06 -18.52 -29.13
CA ALA A 79 -12.43 -19.03 -29.06
C ALA A 79 -12.63 -20.39 -29.76
N ARG A 80 -11.71 -20.80 -30.65
CA ARG A 80 -11.76 -22.10 -31.34
C ARG A 80 -11.20 -23.25 -30.51
N VAL A 81 -10.45 -22.96 -29.45
CA VAL A 81 -9.85 -23.97 -28.56
C VAL A 81 -10.30 -23.68 -27.11
N PRO A 82 -11.60 -23.81 -26.80
CA PRO A 82 -12.19 -23.30 -25.56
C PRO A 82 -11.60 -23.96 -24.29
N GLY A 83 -11.24 -25.24 -24.34
CA GLY A 83 -10.66 -25.94 -23.18
C GLY A 83 -9.30 -25.41 -22.76
N PHE A 84 -8.36 -25.26 -23.70
CA PHE A 84 -7.03 -24.71 -23.44
C PHE A 84 -7.11 -23.24 -23.00
N THR A 85 -7.93 -22.43 -23.70
CA THR A 85 -8.13 -21.02 -23.36
C THR A 85 -8.71 -20.87 -21.95
N ALA A 86 -9.69 -21.69 -21.56
CA ALA A 86 -10.29 -21.64 -20.24
C ALA A 86 -9.26 -21.91 -19.12
N VAL A 87 -8.43 -22.95 -19.28
CA VAL A 87 -7.37 -23.28 -18.31
C VAL A 87 -6.36 -22.13 -18.22
N ALA A 88 -5.89 -21.61 -19.36
CA ALA A 88 -4.93 -20.51 -19.38
C ALA A 88 -5.47 -19.23 -18.72
N VAL A 89 -6.73 -18.87 -19.01
CA VAL A 89 -7.40 -17.72 -18.39
C VAL A 89 -7.60 -17.95 -16.89
N ALA A 90 -8.00 -19.15 -16.46
CA ALA A 90 -8.16 -19.47 -15.05
C ALA A 90 -6.84 -19.38 -14.29
N THR A 91 -5.75 -19.94 -14.83
CA THR A 91 -4.41 -19.83 -14.21
C THR A 91 -3.96 -18.38 -14.08
N LEU A 92 -4.15 -17.57 -15.13
CA LEU A 92 -3.81 -16.15 -15.13
C LEU A 92 -4.67 -15.36 -14.12
N ALA A 93 -5.97 -15.63 -14.08
CA ALA A 93 -6.90 -14.99 -13.16
C ALA A 93 -6.56 -15.32 -11.70
N ILE A 94 -6.21 -16.57 -11.39
CA ILE A 94 -5.78 -16.98 -10.06
C ILE A 94 -4.48 -16.27 -9.67
N GLY A 95 -3.48 -16.22 -10.57
CA GLY A 95 -2.21 -15.56 -10.29
C GLY A 95 -2.36 -14.05 -10.03
N ILE A 96 -3.17 -13.36 -10.85
CA ILE A 96 -3.44 -11.93 -10.68
C ILE A 96 -4.29 -11.69 -9.43
N GLY A 97 -5.34 -12.48 -9.23
CA GLY A 97 -6.27 -12.35 -8.11
C GLY A 97 -5.62 -12.61 -6.76
N ALA A 98 -4.79 -13.65 -6.64
CA ALA A 98 -4.08 -13.96 -5.40
C ALA A 98 -3.15 -12.80 -4.99
N ASN A 99 -2.40 -12.24 -5.95
CA ASN A 99 -1.52 -11.11 -5.67
C ASN A 99 -2.30 -9.85 -5.27
N ALA A 100 -3.42 -9.55 -5.94
CA ALA A 100 -4.28 -8.42 -5.59
C ALA A 100 -4.91 -8.57 -4.20
N VAL A 101 -5.31 -9.79 -3.80
CA VAL A 101 -5.85 -10.08 -2.47
C VAL A 101 -4.79 -9.89 -1.39
N ILE A 102 -3.57 -10.43 -1.58
CA ILE A 102 -2.47 -10.26 -0.64
C ILE A 102 -2.15 -8.77 -0.47
N PHE A 103 -2.01 -8.03 -1.57
CA PHE A 103 -1.73 -6.60 -1.51
C PHE A 103 -2.88 -5.83 -0.84
N GLY A 104 -4.13 -6.17 -1.11
CA GLY A 104 -5.29 -5.54 -0.46
C GLY A 104 -5.37 -5.82 1.05
N ILE A 105 -4.94 -7.01 1.50
CA ILE A 105 -4.83 -7.32 2.93
C ILE A 105 -3.68 -6.54 3.55
N VAL A 106 -2.50 -6.54 2.92
CA VAL A 106 -1.34 -5.78 3.38
C VAL A 106 -1.65 -4.29 3.47
N ASP A 107 -2.28 -3.71 2.45
CA ASP A 107 -2.67 -2.31 2.43
C ASP A 107 -3.64 -1.96 3.57
N ARG A 108 -4.64 -2.83 3.81
CA ARG A 108 -5.59 -2.62 4.91
C ARG A 108 -5.03 -2.91 6.30
N ALA A 109 -4.10 -3.86 6.42
CA ALA A 109 -3.58 -4.31 7.70
C ALA A 109 -2.33 -3.55 8.14
N LEU A 110 -1.51 -3.07 7.21
CA LEU A 110 -0.23 -2.42 7.48
C LEU A 110 -0.17 -0.95 7.06
N LEU A 111 -0.95 -0.52 6.04
CA LEU A 111 -0.80 0.82 5.45
C LEU A 111 -1.97 1.77 5.71
N ARG A 112 -3.10 1.29 6.22
CA ARG A 112 -4.18 2.19 6.62
C ARG A 112 -3.74 2.99 7.82
N SER A 113 -3.32 4.22 7.53
CA SER A 113 -2.96 5.24 8.51
C SER A 113 -4.06 5.29 9.55
N LEU A 114 -3.67 5.09 10.81
CA LEU A 114 -4.47 5.41 11.98
C LEU A 114 -5.28 6.68 11.71
N PRO A 115 -6.63 6.65 11.79
CA PRO A 115 -7.46 7.82 11.51
C PRO A 115 -7.39 8.79 12.69
N LEU A 116 -6.19 9.30 12.94
CA LEU A 116 -5.89 10.32 13.93
C LEU A 116 -5.86 11.67 13.21
N PRO A 117 -6.67 12.65 13.63
CA PRO A 117 -6.49 14.04 13.24
C PRO A 117 -5.02 14.43 13.44
N GLU A 118 -4.37 15.01 12.43
CA GLU A 118 -2.95 15.41 12.49
C GLU A 118 -1.97 14.25 12.78
N SER A 119 -2.13 13.12 12.09
CA SER A 119 -1.23 11.95 12.17
C SER A 119 0.26 12.29 11.98
N ASP A 120 0.59 13.41 11.32
CA ASP A 120 1.94 13.93 11.11
C ASP A 120 2.58 14.55 12.38
N ARG A 121 1.80 14.75 13.45
CA ARG A 121 2.25 15.36 14.72
C ARG A 121 2.29 14.40 15.90
N VAL A 122 1.81 13.16 15.72
CA VAL A 122 1.80 12.14 16.76
C VAL A 122 3.10 11.34 16.68
N VAL A 123 3.94 11.48 17.72
CA VAL A 123 5.16 10.68 17.87
C VAL A 123 4.92 9.63 18.95
N GLN A 124 4.98 8.37 18.57
CA GLN A 124 4.94 7.26 19.52
C GLN A 124 6.35 6.97 20.02
N VAL A 125 6.56 7.11 21.33
CA VAL A 125 7.82 6.76 21.99
C VAL A 125 7.64 5.36 22.59
N PHE A 126 8.35 4.39 22.04
CA PHE A 126 8.47 3.06 22.64
C PHE A 126 9.76 3.02 23.46
N GLU A 127 9.64 2.79 24.76
CA GLU A 127 10.79 2.47 25.60
C GLU A 127 10.86 0.95 25.80
N GLY A 128 11.75 0.27 25.06
CA GLY A 128 12.01 -1.16 25.22
C GLY A 128 10.76 -2.07 25.23
N TRP A 129 10.75 -3.08 26.10
CA TRP A 129 9.61 -4.00 26.30
C TRP A 129 8.59 -3.49 27.33
N PHE A 130 8.95 -2.47 28.12
CA PHE A 130 8.15 -1.88 29.19
C PHE A 130 8.34 -0.37 29.14
N THR A 131 7.26 0.38 28.89
CA THR A 131 7.30 1.83 29.01
C THR A 131 7.15 2.20 30.48
N ASN A 132 8.15 2.87 31.06
CA ASN A 132 8.08 3.34 32.42
C ASN A 132 7.31 4.68 32.44
N LEU A 133 6.26 4.79 33.26
CA LEU A 133 5.50 6.03 33.44
C LEU A 133 6.40 7.20 33.90
N ALA A 134 7.52 6.92 34.56
CA ALA A 134 8.52 7.92 34.93
C ALA A 134 9.14 8.63 33.71
N THR A 135 9.24 7.96 32.56
CA THR A 135 9.78 8.55 31.33
C THR A 135 8.80 9.58 30.74
N VAL A 136 7.50 9.38 30.91
CA VAL A 136 6.47 10.35 30.53
C VAL A 136 6.60 11.63 31.36
N GLU A 137 6.80 11.51 32.67
CA GLU A 137 6.96 12.65 33.58
C GLU A 137 8.25 13.44 33.29
N ILE A 138 9.36 12.76 32.96
CA ILE A 138 10.64 13.38 32.59
C ILE A 138 10.54 14.12 31.24
N LEU A 139 9.81 13.57 30.26
CA LEU A 139 9.62 14.20 28.94
C LEU A 139 8.69 15.43 29.02
N GLN A 140 7.67 15.40 29.88
CA GLN A 140 6.78 16.56 30.09
C GLN A 140 7.51 17.78 30.68
N GLY A 141 8.53 17.57 31.51
CA GLY A 141 9.28 18.68 32.12
C GLY A 141 10.25 19.42 31.19
N GLY A 142 10.61 18.84 30.04
CA GLY A 142 11.71 19.35 29.19
C GLY A 142 11.31 19.84 27.79
N LEU A 143 10.08 19.58 27.32
CA LEU A 143 9.68 19.81 25.93
C LEU A 143 8.68 20.96 25.81
N THR A 144 9.14 22.14 25.39
CA THR A 144 8.30 23.34 25.20
C THR A 144 7.49 23.35 23.90
N THR A 145 7.65 22.34 23.05
CA THR A 145 6.96 22.17 21.75
C THR A 145 5.92 21.06 21.73
N VAL A 146 5.71 20.35 22.85
CA VAL A 146 4.76 19.22 22.92
C VAL A 146 3.43 19.71 23.51
N THR A 147 2.34 19.52 22.76
CA THR A 147 1.01 20.01 23.14
C THR A 147 0.35 19.13 24.21
N ALA A 148 0.53 17.81 24.14
CA ALA A 148 0.07 16.86 25.16
C ALA A 148 0.86 15.53 25.06
N ILE A 149 1.02 14.83 26.18
CA ILE A 149 1.61 13.49 26.23
C ILE A 149 0.61 12.55 26.88
N GLY A 150 0.16 11.55 26.13
CA GLY A 150 -0.70 10.47 26.61
C GLY A 150 0.07 9.19 26.81
N ALA A 151 -0.27 8.43 27.84
CA ALA A 151 0.21 7.06 28.05
C ALA A 151 -0.85 6.06 27.60
N ALA A 152 -0.42 4.94 27.01
CA ALA A 152 -1.28 3.82 26.67
C ALA A 152 -0.52 2.52 26.88
N ASN A 153 -1.10 1.59 27.64
CA ASN A 153 -0.60 0.23 27.76
C ASN A 153 -1.26 -0.65 26.69
N ASP A 154 -0.51 -1.63 26.19
CA ASP A 154 -0.99 -2.50 25.11
C ASP A 154 -2.24 -3.27 25.55
N ALA A 155 -3.15 -3.46 24.60
CA ALA A 155 -4.49 -3.89 24.92
C ALA A 155 -4.52 -5.37 25.30
N GLY A 156 -4.78 -5.62 26.58
CA GLY A 156 -4.99 -6.96 27.11
C GLY A 156 -6.42 -7.42 26.86
N GLY A 157 -6.60 -8.71 26.58
CA GLY A 157 -7.95 -9.25 26.68
C GLY A 157 -8.38 -9.24 28.16
N ARG A 158 -9.57 -8.73 28.44
CA ARG A 158 -10.27 -8.80 29.73
C ARG A 158 -11.57 -9.59 29.58
N THR A 159 -12.08 -10.12 30.68
CA THR A 159 -13.36 -10.81 30.72
C THR A 159 -14.44 -9.80 31.04
N LEU A 160 -15.34 -9.57 30.09
CA LEU A 160 -16.56 -8.83 30.33
C LEU A 160 -17.62 -9.79 30.84
N GLU A 161 -18.22 -9.43 31.97
CA GLU A 161 -19.40 -10.06 32.55
C GLU A 161 -20.61 -9.15 32.28
N PRO A 162 -21.44 -9.47 31.27
CA PRO A 162 -22.65 -8.72 31.01
C PRO A 162 -23.70 -8.99 32.09
N ALA A 163 -24.56 -8.01 32.36
CA ALA A 163 -25.73 -8.20 33.24
C ALA A 163 -26.67 -9.32 32.74
N ASP A 164 -26.82 -9.43 31.42
CA ASP A 164 -27.70 -10.40 30.76
C ASP A 164 -26.93 -11.18 29.68
N GLY A 165 -26.19 -12.22 30.06
CA GLY A 165 -25.57 -13.13 29.09
C GLY A 165 -24.30 -13.83 29.56
N PRO A 166 -23.72 -14.69 28.70
CA PRO A 166 -22.46 -15.36 29.02
C PRO A 166 -21.30 -14.36 29.03
N ALA A 167 -20.36 -14.58 29.95
CA ALA A 167 -19.10 -13.83 29.97
C ALA A 167 -18.38 -13.97 28.63
N ARG A 168 -17.76 -12.88 28.17
CA ARG A 168 -17.04 -12.83 26.88
C ARG A 168 -15.73 -12.09 26.99
N ARG A 169 -14.78 -12.45 26.14
CA ARG A 169 -13.49 -11.76 26.06
C ARG A 169 -13.63 -10.48 25.24
N VAL A 170 -13.08 -9.40 25.76
CA VAL A 170 -13.04 -8.07 25.15
C VAL A 170 -11.63 -7.54 25.19
N THR A 171 -11.23 -6.77 24.19
CA THR A 171 -9.90 -6.13 24.18
C THR A 171 -9.97 -4.79 24.88
N VAL A 172 -9.17 -4.60 25.92
CA VAL A 172 -9.19 -3.40 26.78
C VAL A 172 -7.83 -2.74 26.77
N ALA A 173 -7.80 -1.44 26.45
CA ALA A 173 -6.63 -0.59 26.59
C ALA A 173 -6.72 0.24 27.86
N GLU A 174 -5.60 0.37 28.58
CA GLU A 174 -5.47 1.29 29.71
C GLU A 174 -4.78 2.55 29.19
N VAL A 175 -5.40 3.71 29.35
CA VAL A 175 -4.88 4.98 28.82
C VAL A 175 -4.92 6.10 29.84
N SER A 176 -4.00 7.07 29.76
CA SER A 176 -4.10 8.28 30.57
C SER A 176 -5.23 9.19 30.08
N PRO A 177 -5.78 10.09 30.92
CA PRO A 177 -6.79 11.06 30.49
C PRO A 177 -6.32 11.95 29.33
N GLU A 178 -5.04 12.32 29.32
CA GLU A 178 -4.41 13.13 28.27
C GLU A 178 -4.28 12.39 26.93
N TYR A 179 -4.47 11.06 26.89
CA TYR A 179 -4.36 10.26 25.69
C TYR A 179 -5.29 10.72 24.58
N PHE A 180 -6.57 10.93 24.90
CA PHE A 180 -7.55 11.34 23.89
C PHE A 180 -7.35 12.80 23.45
N GLU A 181 -6.86 13.66 24.35
CA GLU A 181 -6.51 15.05 24.03
C GLU A 181 -5.31 15.11 23.09
N ALA A 182 -4.25 14.33 23.37
CA ALA A 182 -3.07 14.23 22.52
C ALA A 182 -3.38 13.71 21.11
N LEU A 183 -4.44 12.92 20.99
CA LEU A 183 -4.91 12.34 19.72
C LEU A 183 -6.03 13.15 19.05
N GLY A 184 -6.45 14.28 19.64
CA GLY A 184 -7.52 15.11 19.09
C GLY A 184 -8.87 14.39 18.96
N VAL A 185 -9.13 13.40 19.81
CA VAL A 185 -10.32 12.57 19.73
C VAL A 185 -11.53 13.32 20.29
N VAL A 186 -12.59 13.37 19.50
CA VAL A 186 -13.89 13.90 19.94
C VAL A 186 -14.86 12.73 20.11
N PRO A 187 -15.44 12.51 21.31
CA PRO A 187 -16.36 11.41 21.52
C PRO A 187 -17.63 11.61 20.70
N ARG A 188 -18.18 10.49 20.20
CA ARG A 188 -19.48 10.48 19.50
C ARG A 188 -20.64 10.71 20.46
N LEU A 189 -20.54 10.13 21.66
CA LEU A 189 -21.53 10.24 22.73
C LEU A 189 -20.82 10.36 24.07
N GLY A 190 -21.42 11.09 25.02
CA GLY A 190 -20.90 11.23 26.37
C GLY A 190 -19.62 12.09 26.43
N ARG A 191 -18.70 11.69 27.30
CA ARG A 191 -17.43 12.38 27.55
C ARG A 191 -16.24 11.41 27.53
N LEU A 192 -15.05 11.98 27.52
CA LEU A 192 -13.80 11.25 27.73
C LEU A 192 -13.42 11.26 29.22
N PHE A 193 -12.24 10.74 29.55
CA PHE A 193 -11.76 10.70 30.92
C PHE A 193 -11.41 12.08 31.48
N ALA A 194 -11.76 12.29 32.74
CA ALA A 194 -11.33 13.41 33.55
C ALA A 194 -9.99 13.07 34.24
N ARG A 195 -9.18 14.09 34.58
CA ARG A 195 -7.84 13.88 35.16
C ARG A 195 -7.88 13.14 36.50
N GLU A 196 -8.93 13.39 37.28
CA GLU A 196 -9.14 12.76 38.59
C GLU A 196 -9.41 11.26 38.48
N GLU A 197 -9.81 10.76 37.30
CA GLU A 197 -10.13 9.34 37.08
C GLU A 197 -8.85 8.46 36.98
N SER A 198 -7.67 9.07 36.98
CA SER A 198 -6.38 8.38 37.19
C SER A 198 -5.97 8.24 38.65
N GLU A 199 -6.72 8.81 39.59
CA GLU A 199 -6.47 8.65 41.03
C GLU A 199 -6.96 7.29 41.54
N PRO A 200 -6.29 6.69 42.55
CA PRO A 200 -6.75 5.47 43.20
C PRO A 200 -8.22 5.54 43.63
N GLY A 201 -9.02 4.56 43.21
CA GLY A 201 -10.45 4.48 43.54
C GLY A 201 -11.37 5.34 42.67
N ARG A 202 -10.83 6.11 41.70
CA ARG A 202 -11.62 6.95 40.78
C ARG A 202 -11.67 6.44 39.34
N GLY A 203 -10.91 5.40 39.02
CA GLY A 203 -10.84 4.81 37.67
C GLY A 203 -11.99 3.88 37.27
N GLY A 204 -13.10 3.86 38.00
CA GLY A 204 -14.27 3.00 37.74
C GLY A 204 -15.11 3.46 36.54
N VAL A 205 -14.48 3.91 35.46
CA VAL A 205 -15.13 4.42 34.25
C VAL A 205 -14.54 3.78 33.01
N ALA A 206 -15.36 3.71 31.96
CA ALA A 206 -14.97 3.13 30.68
C ALA A 206 -15.48 3.96 29.51
N VAL A 207 -14.70 3.99 28.44
CA VAL A 207 -15.08 4.52 27.13
C VAL A 207 -15.07 3.37 26.13
N VAL A 208 -16.04 3.29 25.23
CA VAL A 208 -16.21 2.13 24.32
C VAL A 208 -16.10 2.49 22.85
N SER A 209 -15.71 1.53 22.01
CA SER A 209 -15.69 1.74 20.55
C SER A 209 -17.11 1.81 19.98
N ALA A 210 -17.29 2.57 18.90
CA ALA A 210 -18.56 2.59 18.17
C ALA A 210 -18.98 1.20 17.65
N ALA A 211 -18.02 0.31 17.35
CA ALA A 211 -18.31 -1.06 16.94
C ALA A 211 -18.88 -1.88 18.10
N PHE A 212 -18.24 -1.82 19.27
CA PHE A 212 -18.71 -2.50 20.48
C PHE A 212 -20.06 -1.98 20.94
N TRP A 213 -20.24 -0.66 20.97
CA TRP A 213 -21.51 -0.03 21.34
C TRP A 213 -22.67 -0.50 20.45
N ARG A 214 -22.50 -0.55 19.13
CA ARG A 214 -23.55 -1.05 18.21
C ARG A 214 -23.84 -2.54 18.37
N THR A 215 -22.80 -3.36 18.47
CA THR A 215 -22.94 -4.82 18.39
C THR A 215 -23.30 -5.46 19.73
N ALA A 216 -22.78 -4.92 20.83
CA ALA A 216 -22.93 -5.51 22.15
C ALA A 216 -23.85 -4.70 23.09
N LEU A 217 -23.96 -3.39 22.88
CA LEU A 217 -24.80 -2.51 23.72
C LEU A 217 -26.06 -2.04 22.99
N GLY A 218 -26.36 -2.56 21.80
CA GLY A 218 -27.56 -2.23 21.03
C GLY A 218 -27.51 -0.91 20.26
N GLY A 219 -26.44 -0.12 20.39
CA GLY A 219 -26.28 1.13 19.64
C GLY A 219 -27.21 2.26 20.09
N THR A 220 -27.65 2.24 21.35
CA THR A 220 -28.60 3.18 21.93
C THR A 220 -27.91 4.12 22.93
N ALA A 221 -28.46 5.32 23.12
CA ALA A 221 -27.86 6.36 23.98
C ALA A 221 -27.97 6.03 25.49
N ASP A 222 -28.87 5.14 25.87
CA ASP A 222 -29.02 4.55 27.22
C ASP A 222 -27.84 3.63 27.62
N ALA A 223 -26.91 3.38 26.69
CA ALA A 223 -25.66 2.70 27.01
C ALA A 223 -24.73 3.57 27.89
N LEU A 224 -24.92 4.89 27.89
CA LEU A 224 -24.23 5.79 28.83
C LEU A 224 -24.71 5.53 30.26
N ASP A 225 -23.81 5.63 31.22
CA ASP A 225 -24.00 5.33 32.66
C ASP A 225 -24.37 3.88 32.98
N ARG A 226 -24.42 2.99 31.98
CA ARG A 226 -24.56 1.56 32.22
C ARG A 226 -23.26 1.02 32.81
N GLU A 227 -23.39 0.20 33.84
CA GLU A 227 -22.26 -0.51 34.43
C GLU A 227 -21.87 -1.70 33.56
N MET A 228 -20.55 -1.86 33.37
CA MET A 228 -19.94 -3.06 32.82
C MET A 228 -18.97 -3.64 33.84
N VAL A 229 -18.98 -4.96 34.00
CA VAL A 229 -18.05 -5.64 34.91
C VAL A 229 -16.91 -6.24 34.07
N LEU A 230 -15.69 -5.75 34.31
CA LEU A 230 -14.47 -6.22 33.65
C LEU A 230 -13.58 -6.89 34.71
N ASP A 231 -13.26 -8.17 34.53
CA ASP A 231 -12.48 -8.97 35.48
C ASP A 231 -12.98 -8.83 36.95
N GLY A 232 -14.30 -8.75 37.14
CA GLY A 232 -14.94 -8.58 38.45
C GLY A 232 -15.00 -7.13 38.97
N VAL A 233 -14.50 -6.14 38.24
CA VAL A 233 -14.50 -4.71 38.62
C VAL A 233 -15.54 -3.94 37.80
N SER A 234 -16.44 -3.21 38.47
CA SER A 234 -17.47 -2.41 37.82
C SER A 234 -16.89 -1.11 37.24
N HIS A 235 -17.26 -0.81 35.99
CA HIS A 235 -16.91 0.40 35.27
C HIS A 235 -18.16 1.01 34.65
N ALA A 236 -18.42 2.28 34.91
CA ALA A 236 -19.50 3.02 34.29
C ALA A 236 -19.12 3.49 32.88
N ILE A 237 -19.97 3.28 31.88
CA ILE A 237 -19.72 3.74 30.52
C ILE A 237 -19.97 5.25 30.43
N VAL A 238 -18.92 6.04 30.28
CA VAL A 238 -19.01 7.51 30.25
C VAL A 238 -18.98 8.09 28.84
N GLY A 239 -18.57 7.29 27.83
CA GLY A 239 -18.51 7.76 26.45
C GLY A 239 -18.35 6.69 25.39
N VAL A 240 -18.64 7.08 24.15
CA VAL A 240 -18.49 6.26 22.93
C VAL A 240 -17.59 6.99 21.95
N LEU A 241 -16.57 6.30 21.44
CA LEU A 241 -15.62 6.85 20.48
C LEU A 241 -16.19 6.95 19.05
N PRO A 242 -15.60 7.81 18.19
CA PRO A 242 -15.98 7.90 16.79
C PRO A 242 -15.71 6.58 16.04
N GLU A 243 -16.33 6.43 14.86
CA GLU A 243 -16.11 5.23 14.05
C GLU A 243 -14.66 5.15 13.55
N GLY A 244 -14.07 3.94 13.59
CA GLY A 244 -12.71 3.68 13.10
C GLY A 244 -11.59 4.06 14.07
N PHE A 245 -11.90 4.54 15.27
CA PHE A 245 -10.91 4.72 16.32
C PHE A 245 -10.64 3.38 17.02
N ASP A 246 -9.45 2.82 16.80
CA ASP A 246 -9.04 1.52 17.35
C ASP A 246 -7.67 1.55 18.08
N PHE A 247 -6.95 2.68 18.03
CA PHE A 247 -5.63 2.85 18.68
C PHE A 247 -5.73 2.68 20.22
N PRO A 248 -4.74 2.11 20.94
CA PRO A 248 -3.36 1.81 20.54
C PRO A 248 -3.14 0.54 19.70
N SER A 249 -4.14 -0.33 19.59
CA SER A 249 -4.01 -1.66 18.95
C SER A 249 -4.80 -1.74 17.65
N ALA A 250 -4.75 -2.88 16.96
CA ALA A 250 -5.51 -3.06 15.71
C ALA A 250 -7.05 -3.14 15.93
N ARG A 251 -7.47 -3.41 17.17
CA ARG A 251 -8.87 -3.46 17.58
C ARG A 251 -8.97 -3.29 19.09
N ASN A 252 -9.70 -2.28 19.53
CA ASN A 252 -10.01 -2.04 20.94
C ASN A 252 -11.53 -1.97 21.12
N ASP A 253 -12.04 -2.74 22.09
CA ASP A 253 -13.46 -2.74 22.41
C ASP A 253 -13.75 -1.68 23.48
N VAL A 254 -12.86 -1.55 24.47
CA VAL A 254 -13.01 -0.69 25.65
C VAL A 254 -11.68 -0.02 26.00
N TRP A 255 -11.76 1.21 26.51
CA TRP A 255 -10.68 1.94 27.15
C TRP A 255 -11.05 2.17 28.61
N VAL A 256 -10.07 2.07 29.50
CA VAL A 256 -10.19 2.40 30.93
C VAL A 256 -9.03 3.32 31.32
N PRO A 257 -9.19 4.18 32.35
CA PRO A 257 -8.12 5.06 32.78
C PRO A 257 -6.99 4.27 33.45
N VAL A 258 -5.74 4.62 33.15
CA VAL A 258 -4.59 4.17 33.95
C VAL A 258 -4.73 4.79 35.34
N VAL A 259 -4.80 3.94 36.36
CA VAL A 259 -4.82 4.35 37.76
C VAL A 259 -3.39 4.26 38.30
N MET A 260 -2.84 5.38 38.76
CA MET A 260 -1.51 5.39 39.36
C MET A 260 -1.57 4.82 40.78
N ASP A 261 -1.20 3.54 40.92
CA ASP A 261 -0.94 2.95 42.22
C ASP A 261 0.50 3.28 42.65
N ALA A 262 0.65 4.07 43.72
CA ALA A 262 1.94 4.45 44.28
C ALA A 262 2.81 3.24 44.72
N SER A 263 2.22 2.04 44.84
CA SER A 263 2.92 0.80 45.17
C SER A 263 3.40 0.00 43.96
N ASN A 264 2.95 0.33 42.74
CA ASN A 264 3.38 -0.30 41.51
C ASN A 264 3.44 0.73 40.35
N PRO A 265 4.56 1.48 40.22
CA PRO A 265 4.71 2.53 39.21
C PRO A 265 4.88 2.04 37.75
N GLY A 266 4.75 0.74 37.50
CA GLY A 266 5.00 0.10 36.19
C GLY A 266 6.05 -0.99 36.26
#